data_AF-A0A970FJW7-F1
#
_entry.id   AF-A0A970FJW7-F1
#
_cell.length_a   1.000
_cell.length_b   1.000
_cell.length_c   1.000
_cell.angle_alpha   90.00
_cell.angle_beta   90.00
_cell.angle_gamma   90.00
#
_symmetry.space_group_name_H-M   'P 1'
#
loop_
_entity.id
_entity.type
_entity.pdbx_description
1 polymer ?
#
loop_
_entity_poly.entity_id
_entity_poly.type
_entity_poly.pdbx_seq_one_letter_code
_entity_poly.pdbx_strand_id
1 'polypeptide(L)'
;MKIWGHIPSVSNIYKNSNSIGRTNKVGEPKAKRDELTISSFANDFSIAMRAVQKAPDIRWDKVNKIAEKLERGEYSVPAKDVAEKILGKK
;
A
#
# COMPACT_ATOMS: atom_id res chain seq x y z
N MET A 1 -43.70 -4.44 86.04
CA MET A 1 -43.17 -3.59 84.94
C MET A 1 -43.16 -4.40 83.65
N LYS A 2 -43.88 -3.95 82.61
CA LYS A 2 -43.92 -4.61 81.30
C LYS A 2 -43.05 -3.79 80.34
N ILE A 3 -41.98 -4.41 79.84
CA ILE A 3 -41.10 -3.82 78.81
C ILE A 3 -41.76 -3.98 77.44
N TRP A 4 -41.93 -2.88 76.71
CA TRP A 4 -42.38 -2.90 75.32
C TRP A 4 -41.18 -2.53 74.44
N GLY A 5 -40.50 -3.55 73.90
CA GLY A 5 -39.38 -3.38 72.99
C GLY A 5 -39.84 -3.51 71.54
N HIS A 6 -39.72 -2.43 70.77
CA HIS A 6 -39.94 -2.44 69.33
C HIS A 6 -38.75 -3.11 68.64
N ILE A 7 -39.00 -4.21 67.91
CA ILE A 7 -38.00 -4.89 67.08
C ILE A 7 -38.11 -4.32 65.65
N PRO A 8 -37.07 -3.69 65.07
CA PRO A 8 -37.10 -3.24 63.69
C PRO A 8 -36.79 -4.40 62.71
N SER A 9 -37.56 -4.47 61.62
CA SER A 9 -37.45 -5.49 60.57
C SER A 9 -36.20 -5.30 59.70
N VAL A 10 -35.43 -6.37 59.50
CA VAL A 10 -34.12 -6.36 58.83
C VAL A 10 -34.17 -6.78 57.35
N SER A 11 -35.33 -6.68 56.70
CA SER A 11 -35.55 -7.20 55.34
C SER A 11 -34.86 -6.43 54.20
N ASN A 12 -34.25 -5.27 54.47
CA ASN A 12 -33.63 -4.43 53.44
C ASN A 12 -32.21 -4.85 53.02
N ILE A 13 -31.55 -5.74 53.78
CA ILE A 13 -30.14 -6.11 53.52
C ILE A 13 -30.04 -7.12 52.36
N TYR A 14 -31.05 -7.98 52.19
CA TYR A 14 -31.05 -9.01 51.14
C TYR A 14 -31.48 -8.50 49.76
N LYS A 15 -31.99 -7.25 49.65
CA LYS A 15 -32.47 -6.70 48.38
C LYS A 15 -31.35 -6.10 47.50
N ASN A 16 -30.13 -6.02 48.01
CA ASN A 16 -28.98 -5.42 47.32
C ASN A 16 -27.91 -6.44 46.87
N SER A 17 -28.30 -7.66 46.52
CA SER A 17 -27.39 -8.67 45.98
C SER A 17 -27.29 -8.69 44.44
N ASN A 18 -27.99 -7.79 43.74
CA ASN A 18 -28.04 -7.76 42.26
C ASN A 18 -27.22 -6.62 41.62
N SER A 19 -26.10 -6.23 42.22
CA SER A 19 -25.11 -5.36 41.55
C SER A 19 -23.72 -5.99 41.60
N ILE A 20 -23.58 -7.12 40.92
CA ILE A 20 -22.27 -7.59 40.47
C ILE A 20 -21.91 -6.67 39.31
N GLY A 21 -21.07 -5.67 39.58
CA GLY A 21 -20.57 -4.73 38.60
C GLY A 21 -20.07 -5.48 37.37
N ARG A 22 -20.61 -5.14 36.20
CA ARG A 22 -20.13 -5.65 34.93
C ARG A 22 -18.64 -5.31 34.85
N THR A 23 -17.79 -6.32 34.95
CA THR A 23 -16.38 -6.15 34.62
C THR A 23 -16.37 -5.73 33.15
N ASN A 24 -15.74 -4.58 32.87
CA ASN A 24 -15.52 -4.16 31.49
C ASN A 24 -14.77 -5.32 30.82
N LYS A 25 -15.35 -5.91 29.76
CA LYS A 25 -14.60 -6.78 28.85
C LYS A 25 -13.35 -6.00 28.47
N VAL A 26 -12.20 -6.41 29.00
CA VAL A 26 -10.90 -5.97 28.48
C VAL A 26 -10.96 -6.33 27.00
N GLY A 27 -10.94 -5.30 26.15
CA GLY A 27 -11.08 -5.47 24.70
C GLY A 27 -10.14 -6.58 24.25
N GLU A 28 -10.68 -7.51 23.44
CA GLU A 28 -9.90 -8.57 22.83
C GLU A 28 -8.57 -8.00 22.32
N PRO A 29 -7.43 -8.66 22.58
CA PRO A 29 -6.17 -8.21 22.03
C PRO A 29 -6.38 -8.13 20.51
N LYS A 30 -6.34 -6.91 19.95
CA LYS A 30 -6.47 -6.72 18.50
C LYS A 30 -5.49 -7.69 17.87
N ALA A 31 -5.99 -8.71 17.18
CA ALA A 31 -5.16 -9.65 16.43
C ALA A 31 -4.20 -8.79 15.61
N LYS A 32 -2.90 -8.93 15.87
CA LYS A 32 -1.86 -8.14 15.21
C LYS A 32 -2.05 -8.41 13.73
N ARG A 33 -2.59 -7.44 12.99
CA ARG A 33 -2.84 -7.61 11.56
C ARG A 33 -1.49 -7.79 10.89
N ASP A 34 -1.39 -8.77 10.00
CA ASP A 34 -0.18 -8.96 9.22
C ASP A 34 0.14 -7.65 8.46
N GLU A 35 1.34 -7.12 8.70
CA GLU A 35 1.81 -5.90 8.08
C GLU A 35 2.74 -6.26 6.92
N LEU A 36 2.30 -5.98 5.70
CA LEU A 36 3.13 -6.15 4.51
C LEU A 36 3.85 -4.83 4.24
N THR A 37 5.17 -4.81 4.46
CA THR A 37 6.02 -3.67 4.09
C THR A 37 6.73 -3.99 2.78
N ILE A 38 6.41 -3.25 1.72
CA ILE A 38 7.12 -3.33 0.43
C ILE A 38 8.46 -2.60 0.59
N SER A 39 9.56 -3.23 0.16
CA SER A 39 10.87 -2.58 0.20
C SER A 39 10.86 -1.30 -0.66
N SER A 40 11.62 -0.29 -0.26
CA SER A 40 11.74 0.96 -1.04
C SER A 40 12.12 0.70 -2.49
N PHE A 41 13.08 -0.19 -2.71
CA PHE A 41 13.53 -0.61 -4.03
C PHE A 41 12.41 -1.25 -4.87
N ALA A 42 11.57 -2.10 -4.28
CA ALA A 42 10.45 -2.72 -5.00
C ALA A 42 9.41 -1.67 -5.42
N ASN A 43 9.17 -0.65 -4.59
CA ASN A 43 8.32 0.47 -4.96
C ASN A 43 8.90 1.25 -6.14
N ASP A 44 10.18 1.64 -6.08
CA ASP A 44 10.86 2.38 -7.15
C ASP A 44 10.85 1.59 -8.46
N PHE A 45 11.12 0.29 -8.41
CA PHE A 45 11.08 -0.59 -9.57
C PHE A 45 9.67 -0.65 -10.19
N SER A 46 8.62 -0.73 -9.36
CA SER A 46 7.24 -0.74 -9.84
C SER A 46 6.87 0.57 -10.54
N ILE A 47 7.38 1.71 -10.05
CA ILE A 47 7.17 3.03 -10.65
C ILE A 47 7.89 3.12 -12.00
N ALA A 48 9.15 2.69 -12.06
CA ALA A 48 9.92 2.63 -13.30
C ALA A 48 9.24 1.73 -14.35
N MET A 49 8.77 0.55 -13.94
CA MET A 49 8.07 -0.37 -14.82
C MET A 49 6.78 0.24 -15.38
N ARG A 50 5.99 0.92 -14.54
CA ARG A 50 4.79 1.65 -14.98
C ARG A 50 5.13 2.79 -15.95
N ALA A 51 6.24 3.50 -15.72
CA ALA A 51 6.68 4.56 -16.62
C ALA A 51 7.08 4.00 -18.00
N VAL A 52 7.78 2.86 -18.04
CA VAL A 52 8.12 2.17 -19.29
C VAL A 52 6.87 1.69 -20.03
N GLN A 53 5.89 1.11 -19.31
CA GLN A 53 4.64 0.65 -19.92
C GLN A 53 3.76 1.79 -20.47
N LYS A 54 3.82 2.98 -19.86
CA LYS A 54 3.10 4.17 -20.34
C LYS A 54 3.82 4.90 -21.47
N ALA A 55 5.08 4.58 -21.73
CA ALA A 55 5.83 5.20 -22.81
C ALA A 55 5.18 4.80 -24.15
N PRO A 56 5.14 5.71 -25.14
CA PRO A 56 4.57 5.40 -26.44
C PRO A 56 5.42 4.35 -27.16
N ASP A 57 4.76 3.42 -27.85
CA ASP A 57 5.41 2.37 -28.65
C ASP A 57 6.37 2.96 -29.70
N ILE A 58 5.98 4.09 -30.29
CA ILE A 58 6.76 4.82 -31.27
C ILE A 58 7.25 6.13 -30.67
N ARG A 59 8.57 6.31 -30.70
CA ARG A 59 9.23 7.57 -30.31
C ARG A 59 9.23 8.56 -31.47
N TRP A 60 8.09 9.23 -31.68
CA TRP A 60 7.91 10.20 -32.77
C TRP A 60 9.00 11.27 -32.83
N ASP A 61 9.47 11.78 -31.68
CA ASP A 61 10.55 12.76 -31.64
C ASP A 61 11.83 12.28 -32.34
N LYS A 62 12.16 10.98 -32.18
CA LYS A 62 13.33 10.38 -32.82
C LYS A 62 13.10 10.19 -34.31
N VAL A 63 11.90 9.78 -34.71
CA VAL A 63 11.52 9.58 -36.12
C VAL A 63 11.59 10.91 -36.86
N ASN A 64 10.92 11.94 -36.33
CA ASN A 64 10.88 13.27 -36.93
C ASN A 64 12.29 13.86 -37.07
N LYS A 65 13.13 13.74 -36.03
CA LYS A 65 14.51 14.21 -36.09
C LYS A 65 15.35 13.52 -37.18
N ILE A 66 15.10 12.23 -37.45
CA ILE A 66 15.78 11.49 -38.53
C ILE A 66 15.19 11.89 -39.89
N ALA A 67 13.86 12.01 -39.99
CA ALA A 67 13.18 12.44 -41.20
C ALA A 67 13.66 13.83 -41.65
N GLU A 68 13.74 14.79 -40.74
CA GLU A 68 14.28 16.12 -41.03
C GLU A 68 15.73 16.08 -41.54
N LYS A 69 16.58 15.21 -40.96
CA LYS A 69 17.97 15.03 -41.44
C LYS A 69 18.02 14.42 -42.83
N LEU A 70 17.09 13.51 -43.14
CA LEU A 70 16.95 12.93 -44.47
C LEU A 70 16.53 13.99 -45.49
N GLU A 71 15.53 14.81 -45.16
CA GLU A 71 15.05 15.91 -46.01
C GLU A 71 16.13 16.96 -46.29
N ARG A 72 16.96 17.27 -45.29
CA ARG A 72 18.12 18.18 -45.45
C ARG A 72 19.33 17.54 -46.16
N GLY A 73 19.31 16.24 -46.44
CA GLY A 73 20.45 15.52 -47.01
C GLY A 73 21.64 15.35 -46.04
N GLU A 74 21.43 15.61 -44.74
CA GLU A 74 22.44 15.51 -43.68
C GLU A 74 22.51 14.09 -43.06
N TYR A 75 21.63 13.20 -43.50
CA TYR A 75 21.63 11.81 -43.03
C TYR A 75 22.61 10.97 -43.85
N SER A 76 23.75 10.64 -43.24
CA SER A 76 24.75 9.74 -43.82
C SER A 76 25.06 8.61 -42.84
N VAL A 77 25.03 7.37 -43.35
CA VAL A 77 25.34 6.17 -42.59
C VAL A 77 26.59 5.51 -43.20
N PRO A 78 27.67 5.34 -42.43
CA PRO A 78 28.85 4.63 -42.89
C PRO A 78 28.52 3.19 -43.31
N ALA A 79 29.11 2.72 -44.42
CA ALA A 79 28.92 1.34 -44.88
C ALA A 79 29.35 0.30 -43.84
N LYS A 80 30.35 0.63 -43.01
CA LYS A 80 30.81 -0.19 -41.89
C LYS A 80 29.68 -0.45 -40.88
N ASP A 81 28.96 0.59 -40.48
CA ASP A 81 27.87 0.50 -39.50
C ASP A 81 26.74 -0.38 -40.02
N VAL A 82 26.44 -0.29 -41.33
CA VAL A 82 25.48 -1.18 -42.01
C VAL A 82 25.96 -2.62 -41.96
N ALA A 83 27.22 -2.89 -42.32
CA ALA A 83 27.79 -4.23 -42.30
C ALA A 83 27.80 -4.84 -40.90
N GLU A 84 28.16 -4.08 -39.87
CA GLU A 84 28.14 -4.54 -38.48
C GLU A 84 26.73 -4.96 -38.03
N LYS A 85 25.70 -4.19 -38.41
CA LYS A 85 24.31 -4.52 -38.11
C LYS A 85 23.81 -5.75 -38.87
N ILE A 86 24.21 -5.94 -40.12
CA ILE A 86 23.89 -7.17 -40.89
C ILE A 86 24.53 -8.40 -40.24
N LEU A 87 25.78 -8.28 -39.79
CA LEU A 87 26.51 -9.37 -39.15
C LEU A 87 26.06 -9.65 -37.70
N GLY A 88 25.13 -8.86 -37.16
CA GLY A 88 24.67 -8.98 -35.77
C GLY A 88 25.78 -8.69 -34.75
N LYS A 89 26.88 -8.06 -35.16
CA LYS A 89 27.92 -7.62 -34.23
C LYS A 89 27.39 -6.40 -33.51
N LYS A 90 27.34 -6.50 -32.17
CA LYS A 90 26.69 -5.53 -31.30
C LYS A 90 27.56 -4.31 -31.09
#